data_AF-A0AB34KIM0-F1
#
_entry.id   AF-A0AB34KIM0-F1
#
_cell.length_a   1.000
_cell.length_b   1.000
_cell.length_c   1.000
_cell.angle_alpha   90.00
_cell.angle_beta   90.00
_cell.angle_gamma   90.00
#
_symmetry.space_group_name_H-M   'P 1'
#
loop_
_entity.id
_entity.type
_entity.pdbx_description
1 polymer ?
#
loop_
_entity_poly.entity_id
_entity_poly.type
_entity_poly.pdbx_seq_one_letter_code
_entity_poly.pdbx_strand_id
1 'polypeptide(L)'
;MSGSSDAVSLTLDNLVLKPPTKTSSTANFPADSIASDARATHILIHPRYPQLLDAFLTYKRTYGSAYEQALYVSLDWRQLVVRLIQARPLTFLGAEDYTVLRDGTRLSYGNYEWDRNGTPLQHLNRHLSLQDYLSYDEIMLSSLLGVSGPSYFINTGNRYNMARLKPEEPHQERGIIIGLAGARFEREHRMDSVHIMPPPMSDKDILFSPDPMVSSMIQAFLGATRDFAAQFDVPMYKARIRVTADLFLLESNARAREADTKAWAYVVGLGLGAWEYEPRQHEWYVSAFGAAIAELELACIGTVEFAYIDKLRAEVKQEVTDIGARKGIQVIFSHRDPAEKLEGDELLVLSYAWDGNAFPGNEYWAGGLATSLAASGDPAAACMSTIAELHNPLVNPEFTTRIKVAGSDGYQ
;
A
#
# COMPACT_ATOMS: atom_id res chain seq x y z
N MET A 1 17.29 -22.01 -29.39
CA MET A 1 16.63 -21.32 -30.51
C MET A 1 15.59 -20.39 -29.92
N SER A 2 15.63 -19.11 -30.34
CA SER A 2 14.77 -17.97 -30.01
C SER A 2 14.42 -17.75 -28.53
N GLY A 3 15.31 -17.07 -27.81
CA GLY A 3 14.87 -16.25 -26.68
C GLY A 3 14.15 -15.04 -27.24
N SER A 4 12.84 -14.91 -26.99
CA SER A 4 12.20 -13.61 -27.07
C SER A 4 12.74 -12.80 -25.89
N SER A 5 13.57 -11.81 -26.19
CA SER A 5 13.76 -10.71 -25.24
C SER A 5 12.45 -9.95 -25.25
N ASP A 6 11.52 -10.32 -24.37
CA ASP A 6 10.38 -9.45 -24.04
C ASP A 6 11.00 -8.22 -23.36
N ALA A 7 11.29 -7.22 -24.19
CA ALA A 7 11.90 -5.98 -23.75
C ALA A 7 10.88 -5.24 -22.89
N VAL A 8 11.14 -5.13 -21.59
CA VAL A 8 10.35 -4.28 -20.71
C VAL A 8 10.45 -2.86 -21.23
N SER A 9 9.34 -2.33 -21.73
CA SER A 9 9.27 -0.95 -22.23
C SER A 9 8.87 -0.01 -21.09
N LEU A 10 9.86 0.41 -20.29
CA LEU A 10 9.66 1.54 -19.38
C LEU A 10 9.58 2.84 -20.18
N THR A 11 8.51 3.60 -20.00
CA THR A 11 8.38 4.92 -20.66
C THR A 11 7.76 5.97 -19.74
N LEU A 12 8.38 7.14 -19.70
CA LEU A 12 7.83 8.31 -19.03
C LEU A 12 6.85 9.08 -19.92
N ASP A 13 6.66 8.69 -21.18
CA ASP A 13 5.82 9.44 -22.13
C ASP A 13 4.34 9.40 -21.76
N ASN A 14 3.91 8.32 -21.11
CA ASN A 14 2.55 8.17 -20.60
C ASN A 14 2.25 9.08 -19.39
N LEU A 15 3.27 9.66 -18.75
CA LEU A 15 3.09 10.62 -17.66
C LEU A 15 2.87 12.02 -18.22
N VAL A 16 1.68 12.57 -18.00
CA VAL A 16 1.39 13.98 -18.29
C VAL A 16 2.15 14.88 -17.31
N LEU A 17 2.07 14.59 -16.01
CA LEU A 17 2.91 15.22 -15.00
C LEU A 17 4.23 14.46 -14.87
N LYS A 18 5.33 15.12 -15.24
CA LYS A 18 6.67 14.53 -15.11
C LYS A 18 7.10 14.45 -13.64
N PRO A 19 7.93 13.46 -13.27
CA PRO A 19 8.49 13.37 -11.92
C PRO A 19 9.16 14.69 -11.49
N PRO A 20 8.91 15.22 -10.28
CA PRO A 20 9.53 16.46 -9.80
C PRO A 20 11.04 16.33 -9.56
N THR A 21 11.56 15.11 -9.43
CA THR A 21 12.99 14.83 -9.21
C THR A 21 13.52 13.91 -10.30
N LYS A 22 14.81 14.05 -10.64
CA LYS A 22 15.49 13.17 -11.61
C LYS A 22 16.47 12.21 -10.96
N THR A 23 16.90 12.47 -9.72
CA THR A 23 17.98 11.72 -9.05
C THR A 23 17.64 10.24 -8.88
N SER A 24 16.41 9.93 -8.49
CA SER A 24 15.92 8.56 -8.28
C SER A 24 15.32 7.91 -9.54
N SER A 25 15.46 8.56 -10.71
CA SER A 25 14.96 8.02 -11.98
C SER A 25 15.69 6.75 -12.38
N THR A 26 14.95 5.79 -12.96
CA THR A 26 15.54 4.51 -13.41
C THR A 26 16.61 4.71 -14.48
N ALA A 27 16.54 5.82 -15.24
CA ALA A 27 17.52 6.18 -16.26
C ALA A 27 18.95 6.43 -15.73
N ASN A 28 19.13 6.60 -14.41
CA ASN A 28 20.44 6.81 -13.80
C ASN A 28 21.14 5.50 -13.38
N PHE A 29 20.49 4.35 -13.58
CA PHE A 29 20.99 3.04 -13.15
C PHE A 29 21.23 2.11 -14.35
N PRO A 30 22.00 1.01 -14.18
CA PRO A 30 22.24 0.06 -15.26
C PRO A 30 20.95 -0.49 -15.86
N ALA A 31 20.80 -0.34 -17.18
CA ALA A 31 19.56 -0.68 -17.90
C ALA A 31 19.15 -2.14 -17.72
N ASP A 32 20.10 -3.09 -17.72
CA ASP A 32 19.81 -4.51 -17.54
C ASP A 32 19.27 -4.81 -16.14
N SER A 33 19.83 -4.17 -15.11
CA SER A 33 19.34 -4.27 -13.73
C SER A 33 17.91 -3.72 -13.61
N ILE A 34 17.67 -2.53 -14.16
CA ILE A 34 16.34 -1.90 -14.16
C ILE A 34 15.30 -2.76 -14.90
N ALA A 35 15.67 -3.33 -16.05
CA ALA A 35 14.78 -4.23 -16.78
C ALA A 35 14.46 -5.49 -15.96
N SER A 36 15.44 -6.02 -15.22
CA SER A 36 15.23 -7.14 -14.30
C SER A 36 14.32 -6.75 -13.12
N ASP A 37 14.55 -5.60 -12.52
CA ASP A 37 13.75 -5.08 -11.40
C ASP A 37 12.30 -4.89 -11.82
N ALA A 38 12.06 -4.27 -12.98
CA ALA A 38 10.73 -4.07 -13.53
C ALA A 38 9.98 -5.39 -13.79
N ARG A 39 10.67 -6.45 -14.25
CA ARG A 39 10.09 -7.80 -14.38
C ARG A 39 9.80 -8.45 -13.04
N ALA A 40 10.64 -8.18 -12.04
CA ALA A 40 10.49 -8.71 -10.69
C ALA A 40 9.45 -7.94 -9.86
N THR A 41 9.03 -6.74 -10.29
CA THR A 41 7.91 -6.00 -9.71
C THR A 41 6.59 -6.71 -10.01
N HIS A 42 5.72 -6.79 -9.00
CA HIS A 42 4.42 -7.44 -9.10
C HIS A 42 3.43 -6.94 -8.03
N ILE A 43 2.14 -7.16 -8.30
CA ILE A 43 1.07 -6.94 -7.32
C ILE A 43 1.07 -8.11 -6.35
N LEU A 44 0.88 -7.82 -5.06
CA LEU A 44 0.83 -8.80 -3.98
C LEU A 44 -0.56 -8.81 -3.34
N ILE A 45 -1.19 -9.98 -3.29
CA ILE A 45 -2.54 -10.17 -2.71
C ILE A 45 -2.57 -11.27 -1.66
N HIS A 46 -3.53 -11.18 -0.74
CA HIS A 46 -3.75 -12.19 0.30
C HIS A 46 -4.41 -13.45 -0.31
N PRO A 47 -4.13 -14.69 0.14
CA PRO A 47 -4.75 -15.91 -0.41
C PRO A 47 -6.28 -15.93 -0.44
N ARG A 48 -6.91 -15.27 0.53
CA ARG A 48 -8.38 -15.12 0.63
C ARG A 48 -8.97 -14.02 -0.26
N TYR A 49 -8.12 -13.19 -0.88
CA TYR A 49 -8.54 -11.99 -1.61
C TYR A 49 -9.31 -12.28 -2.91
N PRO A 50 -8.94 -13.28 -3.74
CA PRO A 50 -9.73 -13.65 -4.92
C PRO A 50 -11.20 -13.94 -4.58
N GLN A 51 -11.46 -14.65 -3.48
CA GLN A 51 -12.83 -14.97 -3.03
C GLN A 51 -13.61 -13.71 -2.66
N LEU A 52 -12.97 -12.74 -1.98
CA LEU A 52 -13.59 -11.45 -1.67
C LEU A 52 -13.98 -10.71 -2.96
N LEU A 53 -13.08 -10.65 -3.94
CA LEU A 53 -13.30 -9.94 -5.19
C LEU A 53 -14.37 -10.60 -6.06
N ASP A 54 -14.41 -11.93 -6.14
CA ASP A 54 -15.47 -12.65 -6.85
C ASP A 54 -16.85 -12.40 -6.22
N ALA A 55 -16.93 -12.38 -4.88
CA ALA A 55 -18.16 -12.06 -4.17
C ALA A 55 -18.61 -10.61 -4.43
N PHE A 56 -17.66 -9.66 -4.39
CA PHE A 56 -17.89 -8.25 -4.70
C PHE A 56 -18.43 -8.06 -6.12
N LEU A 57 -17.76 -8.64 -7.12
CA LEU A 57 -18.16 -8.55 -8.53
C LEU A 57 -19.54 -9.16 -8.77
N THR A 58 -19.80 -10.35 -8.21
CA THR A 58 -21.10 -11.03 -8.32
C THR A 58 -22.22 -10.16 -7.78
N TYR A 59 -22.02 -9.55 -6.61
CA TYR A 59 -22.99 -8.68 -5.98
C TYR A 59 -23.20 -7.39 -6.79
N LYS A 60 -22.12 -6.68 -7.15
CA LYS A 60 -22.21 -5.39 -7.85
C LYS A 60 -22.77 -5.50 -9.27
N ARG A 61 -22.59 -6.64 -9.95
CA ARG A 61 -23.26 -6.92 -11.23
C ARG A 61 -24.78 -7.02 -11.11
N THR A 62 -25.28 -7.43 -9.95
CA THR A 62 -26.71 -7.65 -9.73
C THR A 62 -27.37 -6.42 -9.11
N TYR A 63 -26.72 -5.83 -8.10
CA TYR A 63 -27.31 -4.81 -7.23
C TYR A 63 -26.61 -3.45 -7.28
N GLY A 64 -25.47 -3.35 -7.97
CA GLY A 64 -24.76 -2.09 -8.14
C GLY A 64 -25.52 -1.07 -8.99
N SER A 65 -25.02 0.15 -9.03
CA SER A 65 -25.53 1.20 -9.91
C SER A 65 -25.39 0.82 -11.40
N ALA A 66 -26.09 1.52 -12.29
CA ALA A 66 -25.93 1.31 -13.73
C ALA A 66 -24.47 1.49 -14.20
N TYR A 67 -23.69 2.37 -13.56
CA TYR A 67 -22.27 2.54 -13.85
C TYR A 67 -21.45 1.32 -13.41
N GLU A 68 -21.69 0.82 -12.20
CA GLU A 68 -21.01 -0.37 -11.65
C GLU A 68 -21.35 -1.62 -12.46
N GLN A 69 -22.62 -1.85 -12.77
CA GLN A 69 -23.06 -3.00 -13.56
C GLN A 69 -22.42 -2.99 -14.95
N ALA A 70 -22.39 -1.83 -15.62
CA ALA A 70 -21.77 -1.68 -16.93
C ALA A 70 -20.25 -1.93 -16.90
N LEU A 71 -19.56 -1.45 -15.86
CA LEU A 71 -18.12 -1.65 -15.71
C LEU A 71 -17.79 -3.11 -15.37
N TYR A 72 -18.51 -3.72 -14.43
CA TYR A 72 -18.15 -5.02 -13.85
C TYR A 72 -18.61 -6.22 -14.68
N VAL A 73 -19.48 -6.05 -15.67
CA VAL A 73 -20.04 -7.15 -16.47
C VAL A 73 -18.97 -8.09 -17.04
N SER A 74 -17.80 -7.57 -17.42
CA SER A 74 -16.72 -8.33 -18.05
C SER A 74 -15.52 -8.61 -17.15
N LEU A 75 -15.45 -8.06 -15.93
CA LEU A 75 -14.26 -8.18 -15.08
C LEU A 75 -14.24 -9.47 -14.26
N ASP A 76 -13.20 -10.28 -14.33
CA ASP A 76 -12.89 -11.26 -13.29
C ASP A 76 -12.10 -10.62 -12.13
N TRP A 77 -11.81 -11.40 -11.08
CA TRP A 77 -11.06 -10.91 -9.93
C TRP A 77 -9.64 -10.42 -10.31
N ARG A 78 -8.98 -11.01 -11.32
CA ARG A 78 -7.64 -10.59 -11.75
C ARG A 78 -7.69 -9.22 -12.41
N GLN A 79 -8.67 -9.03 -13.29
CA GLN A 79 -8.92 -7.76 -13.95
C GLN A 79 -9.34 -6.68 -12.94
N LEU A 80 -10.09 -7.05 -11.89
CA LEU A 80 -10.35 -6.14 -10.78
C LEU A 80 -9.06 -5.77 -10.04
N VAL A 81 -8.18 -6.72 -9.69
CA VAL A 81 -6.87 -6.42 -9.07
C VAL A 81 -6.04 -5.44 -9.92
N VAL A 82 -5.96 -5.67 -11.23
CA VAL A 82 -5.28 -4.76 -12.17
C VAL A 82 -5.88 -3.36 -12.10
N ARG A 83 -7.21 -3.28 -12.13
CA ARG A 83 -7.95 -2.01 -12.05
C ARG A 83 -7.69 -1.27 -10.73
N LEU A 84 -7.66 -1.98 -9.59
CA LEU A 84 -7.38 -1.38 -8.28
C LEU A 84 -6.01 -0.68 -8.23
N ILE A 85 -5.07 -1.05 -9.10
CA ILE A 85 -3.79 -0.36 -9.28
C ILE A 85 -3.87 0.76 -10.33
N GLN A 86 -4.39 0.45 -11.52
CA GLN A 86 -4.31 1.35 -12.68
C GLN A 86 -5.25 2.56 -12.58
N ALA A 87 -6.42 2.40 -11.95
CA ALA A 87 -7.44 3.44 -11.89
C ALA A 87 -7.24 4.45 -10.74
N ARG A 88 -6.06 4.47 -10.10
CA ARG A 88 -5.74 5.45 -9.05
C ARG A 88 -5.31 6.81 -9.66
N PRO A 89 -5.61 7.93 -9.00
CA PRO A 89 -5.01 9.23 -9.31
C PRO A 89 -3.53 9.25 -8.92
N LEU A 90 -2.83 10.32 -9.29
CA LEU A 90 -1.42 10.52 -8.90
C LEU A 90 -1.28 10.82 -7.41
N THR A 91 -2.18 11.65 -6.88
CA THR A 91 -2.22 12.06 -5.48
C THR A 91 -3.64 11.95 -4.94
N PHE A 92 -3.77 11.52 -3.69
CA PHE A 92 -5.00 11.47 -2.92
C PHE A 92 -4.68 11.60 -1.43
N LEU A 93 -5.15 12.67 -0.76
CA LEU A 93 -4.79 12.95 0.63
C LEU A 93 -5.82 13.78 1.40
N GLY A 94 -5.75 13.68 2.72
CA GLY A 94 -6.53 14.50 3.66
C GLY A 94 -8.02 14.14 3.72
N ALA A 95 -8.76 14.82 4.60
CA ALA A 95 -10.20 14.60 4.80
C ALA A 95 -11.08 15.15 3.66
N GLU A 96 -10.56 16.13 2.90
CA GLU A 96 -11.23 16.72 1.74
C GLU A 96 -10.93 15.97 0.42
N ASP A 97 -10.16 14.88 0.51
CA ASP A 97 -9.69 14.07 -0.61
C ASP A 97 -9.06 14.94 -1.71
N TYR A 98 -8.08 15.77 -1.32
CA TYR A 98 -7.28 16.53 -2.27
C TYR A 98 -6.70 15.57 -3.30
N THR A 99 -6.94 15.84 -4.58
CA THR A 99 -6.63 14.91 -5.66
C THR A 99 -5.86 15.58 -6.78
N VAL A 100 -4.81 14.91 -7.26
CA VAL A 100 -4.16 15.22 -8.54
C VAL A 100 -4.40 14.07 -9.50
N LEU A 101 -5.19 14.33 -10.54
CA LEU A 101 -5.55 13.35 -11.57
C LEU A 101 -4.39 13.07 -12.52
N ARG A 102 -4.47 11.98 -13.27
CA ARG A 102 -3.40 11.52 -14.18
C ARG A 102 -3.13 12.49 -15.34
N ASP A 103 -4.11 13.32 -15.69
CA ASP A 103 -4.01 14.41 -16.67
C ASP A 103 -3.45 15.72 -16.08
N GLY A 104 -3.14 15.75 -14.78
CA GLY A 104 -2.67 16.93 -14.06
C GLY A 104 -3.78 17.85 -13.51
N THR A 105 -5.05 17.52 -13.71
CA THR A 105 -6.18 18.23 -13.11
C THR A 105 -6.12 18.12 -11.58
N ARG A 106 -6.38 19.23 -10.88
CA ARG A 106 -6.28 19.32 -9.41
C ARG A 106 -7.63 19.63 -8.79
N LEU A 107 -8.05 18.79 -7.86
CA LEU A 107 -9.28 18.97 -7.10
C LEU A 107 -8.88 19.31 -5.66
N SER A 108 -9.07 20.58 -5.25
CA SER A 108 -8.81 21.00 -3.88
C SER A 108 -9.76 20.38 -2.86
N TYR A 109 -10.99 20.09 -3.30
CA TYR A 109 -12.08 19.48 -2.51
C TYR A 109 -12.71 18.36 -3.36
N GLY A 110 -12.05 17.22 -3.41
CA GLY A 110 -12.47 16.08 -4.25
C GLY A 110 -13.54 15.20 -3.60
N ASN A 111 -13.69 15.27 -2.28
CA ASN A 111 -14.56 14.44 -1.45
C ASN A 111 -15.98 14.23 -2.01
N TYR A 112 -16.65 15.29 -2.46
CA TYR A 112 -18.00 15.15 -3.03
C TYR A 112 -18.03 14.38 -4.35
N GLU A 113 -17.01 14.52 -5.20
CA GLU A 113 -16.95 13.73 -6.43
C GLU A 113 -16.62 12.27 -6.14
N TRP A 114 -15.70 12.01 -5.21
CA TRP A 114 -15.37 10.65 -4.77
C TRP A 114 -16.57 9.93 -4.15
N ASP A 115 -17.34 10.61 -3.30
CA ASP A 115 -18.57 10.08 -2.69
C ASP A 115 -19.62 9.66 -3.72
N ARG A 116 -19.67 10.38 -4.85
CA ARG A 116 -20.64 10.11 -5.91
C ARG A 116 -20.09 9.13 -6.95
N ASN A 117 -18.78 8.90 -7.02
CA ASN A 117 -18.16 8.12 -8.08
C ASN A 117 -18.58 6.65 -7.99
N GLY A 118 -19.18 6.13 -9.05
CA GLY A 118 -19.81 4.80 -9.09
C GLY A 118 -21.22 4.71 -8.51
N THR A 119 -21.77 5.79 -7.94
CA THR A 119 -23.16 5.83 -7.47
C THR A 119 -24.11 6.34 -8.58
N PRO A 120 -25.44 6.23 -8.42
CA PRO A 120 -26.40 6.88 -9.31
C PRO A 120 -26.21 8.41 -9.43
N LEU A 121 -25.57 9.05 -8.44
CA LEU A 121 -25.28 10.48 -8.42
C LEU A 121 -24.01 10.88 -9.18
N GLN A 122 -23.25 9.92 -9.76
CA GLN A 122 -22.02 10.21 -10.51
C GLN A 122 -22.25 11.22 -11.66
N HIS A 123 -23.46 11.27 -12.24
CA HIS A 123 -23.80 12.25 -13.28
C HIS A 123 -23.63 13.72 -12.88
N LEU A 124 -23.48 13.99 -11.57
CA LEU A 124 -23.21 15.31 -11.02
C LEU A 124 -21.71 15.61 -10.84
N ASN A 125 -20.82 14.66 -11.14
CA ASN A 125 -19.37 14.86 -11.12
C ASN A 125 -18.93 15.65 -12.35
N ARG A 126 -17.86 16.44 -12.18
CA ARG A 126 -17.25 17.20 -13.28
C ARG A 126 -16.00 16.51 -13.83
N HIS A 127 -15.24 15.85 -12.96
CA HIS A 127 -13.93 15.31 -13.29
C HIS A 127 -13.84 13.79 -13.10
N LEU A 128 -14.46 13.25 -12.06
CA LEU A 128 -14.37 11.82 -11.74
C LEU A 128 -15.47 11.00 -12.43
N SER A 129 -15.06 9.90 -13.03
CA SER A 129 -15.93 8.85 -13.56
C SER A 129 -15.48 7.50 -13.02
N LEU A 130 -16.41 6.57 -12.78
CA LEU A 130 -16.07 5.20 -12.40
C LEU A 130 -15.28 4.49 -13.51
N GLN A 131 -15.45 4.90 -14.77
CA GLN A 131 -14.68 4.31 -15.87
C GLN A 131 -13.17 4.52 -15.64
N ASP A 132 -12.78 5.72 -15.23
CA ASP A 132 -11.37 6.13 -15.15
C ASP A 132 -10.79 6.03 -13.74
N TYR A 133 -11.62 6.17 -12.72
CA TYR A 133 -11.19 6.23 -11.32
C TYR A 133 -12.00 5.32 -10.42
N LEU A 134 -11.42 4.95 -9.28
CA LEU A 134 -12.02 4.04 -8.31
C LEU A 134 -13.29 4.61 -7.66
N SER A 135 -14.24 3.75 -7.26
CA SER A 135 -15.25 4.12 -6.25
C SER A 135 -14.70 3.97 -4.83
N TYR A 136 -15.36 4.52 -3.81
CA TYR A 136 -14.93 4.33 -2.41
C TYR A 136 -14.88 2.86 -1.96
N ASP A 137 -15.80 2.04 -2.45
CA ASP A 137 -15.77 0.59 -2.22
C ASP A 137 -14.49 -0.01 -2.83
N GLU A 138 -14.14 0.37 -4.06
CA GLU A 138 -12.90 -0.05 -4.70
C GLU A 138 -11.65 0.48 -3.97
N ILE A 139 -11.67 1.71 -3.45
CA ILE A 139 -10.54 2.25 -2.68
C ILE A 139 -10.31 1.41 -1.41
N MET A 140 -11.37 1.00 -0.71
CA MET A 140 -11.23 0.13 0.45
C MET A 140 -10.61 -1.21 0.08
N LEU A 141 -11.08 -1.85 -1.00
CA LEU A 141 -10.48 -3.08 -1.52
C LEU A 141 -9.01 -2.85 -1.87
N SER A 142 -8.70 -1.80 -2.62
CA SER A 142 -7.37 -1.41 -3.06
C SER A 142 -6.37 -1.18 -1.91
N SER A 143 -6.85 -0.85 -0.71
CA SER A 143 -6.00 -0.73 0.48
C SER A 143 -5.54 -2.08 1.09
N LEU A 144 -6.11 -3.19 0.64
CA LEU A 144 -5.86 -4.55 1.17
C LEU A 144 -4.89 -5.38 0.30
N LEU A 145 -4.22 -4.75 -0.66
CA LEU A 145 -3.18 -5.33 -1.51
C LEU A 145 -1.89 -4.50 -1.44
N GLY A 146 -0.81 -5.03 -2.00
CA GLY A 146 0.48 -4.32 -2.07
C GLY A 146 1.13 -4.40 -3.45
N VAL A 147 2.24 -3.68 -3.61
CA VAL A 147 3.16 -3.83 -4.74
C VAL A 147 4.57 -4.03 -4.21
N SER A 148 5.23 -5.08 -4.68
CA SER A 148 6.57 -5.48 -4.26
C SER A 148 7.52 -5.43 -5.45
N GLY A 149 8.72 -4.90 -5.26
CA GLY A 149 9.75 -4.87 -6.30
C GLY A 149 11.15 -4.63 -5.72
N PRO A 150 12.20 -5.09 -6.42
CA PRO A 150 13.55 -4.61 -6.14
C PRO A 150 13.67 -3.13 -6.48
N SER A 151 14.55 -2.43 -5.78
CA SER A 151 14.84 -1.02 -6.06
C SER A 151 16.29 -0.67 -5.79
N TYR A 152 16.79 0.32 -6.52
CA TYR A 152 17.95 1.10 -6.09
C TYR A 152 17.53 2.10 -5.02
N PHE A 153 18.41 2.34 -4.04
CA PHE A 153 18.28 3.45 -3.10
C PHE A 153 19.46 4.41 -3.28
N ILE A 154 19.19 5.71 -3.16
CA ILE A 154 20.18 6.78 -3.43
C ILE A 154 20.66 7.52 -2.17
N ASN A 155 20.02 7.24 -1.03
CA ASN A 155 20.33 7.77 0.30
C ASN A 155 19.67 6.88 1.37
N THR A 156 19.82 7.23 2.65
CA THR A 156 19.27 6.45 3.78
C THR A 156 17.74 6.42 3.85
N GLY A 157 17.04 7.30 3.13
CA GLY A 157 15.58 7.33 3.14
C GLY A 157 14.93 8.16 4.22
N ASN A 158 15.69 9.01 4.91
CA ASN A 158 15.13 9.94 5.88
C ASN A 158 13.91 10.71 5.31
N ARG A 159 12.93 11.04 6.17
CA ARG A 159 11.72 11.79 5.76
C ARG A 159 12.01 13.08 4.98
N TYR A 160 13.12 13.75 5.28
CA TYR A 160 13.51 15.01 4.66
C TYR A 160 14.56 14.85 3.55
N ASN A 161 14.72 13.64 2.98
CA ASN A 161 15.78 13.35 2.00
C ASN A 161 15.62 14.14 0.69
N MET A 162 14.38 14.43 0.26
CA MET A 162 14.06 15.27 -0.91
C MET A 162 14.86 14.91 -2.18
N ALA A 163 15.13 13.63 -2.40
CA ALA A 163 15.88 13.07 -3.53
C ALA A 163 17.32 13.61 -3.67
N ARG A 164 17.92 14.00 -2.54
CA ARG A 164 19.31 14.45 -2.49
C ARG A 164 20.24 13.26 -2.31
N LEU A 165 21.30 13.23 -3.09
CA LEU A 165 22.44 12.34 -2.83
C LEU A 165 23.17 12.82 -1.59
N LYS A 166 23.62 11.87 -0.77
CA LYS A 166 24.46 12.12 0.39
C LYS A 166 25.60 11.10 0.43
N PRO A 167 26.66 11.31 -0.37
CA PRO A 167 27.78 10.36 -0.49
C PRO A 167 28.48 10.04 0.85
N GLU A 168 28.40 10.96 1.80
CA GLU A 168 28.96 10.85 3.14
C GLU A 168 28.14 9.99 4.12
N GLU A 169 26.86 9.71 3.80
CA GLU A 169 25.97 8.87 4.61
C GLU A 169 25.88 7.46 4.00
N PRO A 170 26.48 6.43 4.63
CA PRO A 170 26.38 5.06 4.14
C PRO A 170 24.92 4.59 4.11
N HIS A 171 24.51 4.08 2.95
CA HIS A 171 23.18 3.51 2.76
C HIS A 171 23.27 2.16 2.04
N GLN A 172 22.23 1.35 2.15
CA GLN A 172 22.05 0.21 1.27
C GLN A 172 21.78 0.71 -0.14
N GLU A 173 22.56 0.26 -1.11
CA GLU A 173 22.35 0.62 -2.51
C GLU A 173 21.16 -0.13 -3.13
N ARG A 174 20.86 -1.32 -2.61
CA ARG A 174 19.90 -2.27 -3.15
C ARG A 174 19.05 -2.88 -2.04
N GLY A 175 17.80 -3.17 -2.35
CA GLY A 175 16.90 -3.95 -1.51
C GLY A 175 15.56 -4.22 -2.20
N ILE A 176 14.65 -4.82 -1.44
CA ILE A 176 13.24 -4.94 -1.84
C ILE A 176 12.45 -3.84 -1.12
N ILE A 177 11.51 -3.24 -1.83
CA ILE A 177 10.61 -2.23 -1.30
C ILE A 177 9.17 -2.64 -1.57
N ILE A 178 8.33 -2.61 -0.54
CA ILE A 178 6.94 -3.07 -0.59
C ILE A 178 6.02 -1.92 -0.18
N GLY A 179 5.14 -1.52 -1.09
CA GLY A 179 4.10 -0.52 -0.85
C GLY A 179 2.87 -1.16 -0.25
N LEU A 180 2.47 -0.71 0.93
CA LEU A 180 1.34 -1.24 1.69
C LEU A 180 0.56 -0.12 2.36
N ALA A 181 -0.76 -0.30 2.52
CA ALA A 181 -1.61 0.66 3.20
C ALA A 181 -1.93 0.24 4.64
N GLY A 182 -1.79 1.18 5.57
CA GLY A 182 -2.35 1.08 6.92
C GLY A 182 -3.83 1.43 6.96
N ALA A 183 -4.43 1.38 8.16
CA ALA A 183 -5.81 1.82 8.33
C ALA A 183 -5.93 3.35 8.25
N ARG A 184 -6.91 3.86 7.50
CA ARG A 184 -7.16 5.30 7.30
C ARG A 184 -8.36 5.77 8.12
N PHE A 185 -8.12 6.69 9.06
CA PHE A 185 -9.17 7.35 9.87
C PHE A 185 -9.34 8.84 9.60
N GLU A 186 -8.55 9.42 8.69
CA GLU A 186 -8.56 10.84 8.33
C GLU A 186 -9.96 11.37 7.93
N ARG A 187 -10.82 10.48 7.41
CA ARG A 187 -12.17 10.80 6.99
C ARG A 187 -13.17 9.85 7.65
N GLU A 188 -14.06 10.39 8.45
CA GLU A 188 -15.11 9.62 9.11
C GLU A 188 -16.03 8.92 8.08
N HIS A 189 -16.48 7.72 8.42
CA HIS A 189 -17.45 6.95 7.63
C HIS A 189 -16.99 6.59 6.21
N ARG A 190 -15.68 6.63 5.95
CA ARG A 190 -15.04 6.11 4.74
C ARG A 190 -13.91 5.16 5.12
N MET A 191 -13.56 4.26 4.21
CA MET A 191 -12.42 3.35 4.39
C MET A 191 -12.52 2.57 5.72
N ASP A 192 -11.41 2.41 6.44
CA ASP A 192 -11.35 1.66 7.69
C ASP A 192 -12.25 2.25 8.80
N SER A 193 -12.56 3.55 8.75
CA SER A 193 -13.52 4.19 9.66
C SER A 193 -14.88 3.49 9.64
N VAL A 194 -15.31 3.01 8.46
CA VAL A 194 -16.57 2.29 8.27
C VAL A 194 -16.65 1.04 9.12
N HIS A 195 -15.51 0.37 9.34
CA HIS A 195 -15.47 -0.93 9.99
C HIS A 195 -15.13 -0.82 11.48
N ILE A 196 -14.43 0.24 11.88
CA ILE A 196 -13.79 0.34 13.19
C ILE A 196 -14.39 1.44 14.06
N MET A 197 -14.93 2.50 13.45
CA MET A 197 -15.51 3.64 14.16
C MET A 197 -17.03 3.50 14.32
N PRO A 198 -17.64 4.30 15.22
CA PRO A 198 -19.09 4.38 15.34
C PRO A 198 -19.77 4.69 14.00
N PRO A 199 -20.99 4.14 13.77
CA PRO A 199 -21.75 4.43 12.57
C PRO A 199 -22.14 5.91 12.49
N PRO A 200 -22.42 6.42 11.27
CA PRO A 200 -22.86 7.80 11.09
C PRO A 200 -24.16 8.11 11.84
N MET A 201 -24.23 9.32 12.41
CA MET A 201 -25.43 9.81 13.11
C MET A 201 -26.20 10.88 12.32
N SER A 202 -25.64 11.42 11.23
CA SER A 202 -26.25 12.48 10.44
C SER A 202 -26.78 11.98 9.09
N ASP A 203 -27.89 12.57 8.61
CA ASP A 203 -28.49 12.22 7.31
C ASP A 203 -27.51 12.40 6.14
N LYS A 204 -26.60 13.38 6.23
CA LYS A 204 -25.57 13.64 5.21
C LYS A 204 -24.58 12.47 5.11
N ASP A 205 -24.17 11.92 6.24
CA ASP A 205 -23.19 10.82 6.29
C ASP A 205 -23.84 9.48 5.94
N ILE A 206 -25.15 9.34 6.22
CA ILE A 206 -25.96 8.20 5.82
C ILE A 206 -26.10 8.14 4.29
N LEU A 207 -26.29 9.27 3.62
CA LEU A 207 -26.53 9.33 2.17
C LEU A 207 -25.43 8.65 1.33
N PHE A 208 -24.19 8.72 1.78
CA PHE A 208 -23.02 8.16 1.11
C PHE A 208 -22.38 7.03 1.93
N SER A 209 -23.15 6.42 2.83
CA SER A 209 -22.67 5.26 3.58
C SER A 209 -22.32 4.12 2.61
N PRO A 210 -21.23 3.39 2.87
CA PRO A 210 -20.85 2.25 2.05
C PRO A 210 -21.96 1.21 2.00
N ASP A 211 -21.96 0.42 0.93
CA ASP A 211 -22.92 -0.67 0.79
C ASP A 211 -22.76 -1.66 1.97
N PRO A 212 -23.83 -1.96 2.73
CA PRO A 212 -23.76 -2.86 3.88
C PRO A 212 -23.29 -4.27 3.51
N MET A 213 -23.66 -4.78 2.33
CA MET A 213 -23.24 -6.10 1.87
C MET A 213 -21.75 -6.12 1.53
N VAL A 214 -21.26 -5.07 0.85
CA VAL A 214 -19.81 -4.91 0.62
C VAL A 214 -19.07 -4.84 1.95
N SER A 215 -19.61 -4.09 2.91
CA SER A 215 -19.04 -3.98 4.25
C SER A 215 -18.99 -5.32 4.98
N SER A 216 -20.03 -6.15 4.87
CA SER A 216 -20.04 -7.51 5.42
C SER A 216 -19.04 -8.44 4.74
N MET A 217 -18.88 -8.34 3.41
CA MET A 217 -17.86 -9.12 2.68
C MET A 217 -16.45 -8.78 3.13
N ILE A 218 -16.14 -7.48 3.31
CA ILE A 218 -14.85 -7.02 3.80
C ILE A 218 -14.62 -7.52 5.23
N GLN A 219 -15.59 -7.39 6.14
CA GLN A 219 -15.46 -7.88 7.51
C GLN A 219 -15.23 -9.40 7.57
N ALA A 220 -15.93 -10.16 6.74
CA ALA A 220 -15.72 -11.60 6.61
C ALA A 220 -14.31 -11.93 6.08
N PHE A 221 -13.81 -11.16 5.11
CA PHE A 221 -12.42 -11.26 4.65
C PHE A 221 -11.42 -10.87 5.73
N LEU A 222 -11.68 -9.86 6.55
CA LEU A 222 -10.79 -9.53 7.67
C LEU A 222 -10.79 -10.64 8.73
N GLY A 223 -11.89 -11.39 8.87
CA GLY A 223 -12.01 -12.48 9.84
C GLY A 223 -12.36 -11.98 11.25
N ALA A 224 -12.98 -10.81 11.34
CA ALA A 224 -13.46 -10.24 12.60
C ALA A 224 -14.94 -9.85 12.48
N THR A 225 -15.65 -9.87 13.62
CA THR A 225 -17.03 -9.40 13.72
C THR A 225 -17.02 -7.97 14.25
N ARG A 226 -17.71 -7.06 13.55
CA ARG A 226 -17.81 -5.66 13.95
C ARG A 226 -18.63 -5.52 15.24
N ASP A 227 -18.07 -4.81 16.21
CA ASP A 227 -18.77 -4.31 17.39
C ASP A 227 -19.28 -2.89 17.13
N PHE A 228 -20.59 -2.77 16.84
CA PHE A 228 -21.24 -1.49 16.58
C PHE A 228 -21.32 -0.57 17.81
N ALA A 229 -21.10 -1.09 19.02
CA ALA A 229 -21.09 -0.30 20.25
C ALA A 229 -19.70 0.26 20.59
N ALA A 230 -18.64 -0.23 19.95
CA ALA A 230 -17.28 0.21 20.20
C ALA A 230 -17.06 1.66 19.72
N GLN A 231 -16.36 2.45 20.54
CA GLN A 231 -15.84 3.77 20.11
C GLN A 231 -14.65 3.62 19.17
N PHE A 232 -13.93 2.51 19.30
CA PHE A 232 -12.89 2.05 18.40
C PHE A 232 -12.84 0.51 18.49
N ASP A 233 -13.21 -0.18 17.42
CA ASP A 233 -13.22 -1.64 17.38
C ASP A 233 -11.80 -2.20 17.23
N VAL A 234 -11.15 -2.45 18.37
CA VAL A 234 -9.77 -2.96 18.43
C VAL A 234 -9.61 -4.33 17.74
N PRO A 235 -10.49 -5.33 17.95
CA PRO A 235 -10.43 -6.58 17.19
C PRO A 235 -10.46 -6.37 15.67
N MET A 236 -11.37 -5.53 15.16
CA MET A 236 -11.45 -5.23 13.73
C MET A 236 -10.19 -4.52 13.22
N TYR A 237 -9.68 -3.53 13.96
CA TYR A 237 -8.41 -2.87 13.63
C TYR A 237 -7.25 -3.85 13.53
N LYS A 238 -7.09 -4.74 14.52
CA LYS A 238 -6.04 -5.77 14.50
C LYS A 238 -6.20 -6.71 13.31
N ALA A 239 -7.43 -7.14 12.99
CA ALA A 239 -7.70 -7.99 11.83
C ALA A 239 -7.36 -7.29 10.50
N ARG A 240 -7.63 -5.99 10.39
CA ARG A 240 -7.20 -5.17 9.26
C ARG A 240 -5.67 -5.09 9.15
N ILE A 241 -4.96 -4.78 10.23
CA ILE A 241 -3.49 -4.71 10.20
C ILE A 241 -2.88 -6.10 9.93
N ARG A 242 -3.55 -7.17 10.38
CA ARG A 242 -3.09 -8.55 10.14
C ARG A 242 -2.95 -8.87 8.66
N VAL A 243 -3.86 -8.40 7.81
CA VAL A 243 -3.73 -8.54 6.35
C VAL A 243 -2.43 -7.91 5.86
N THR A 244 -2.15 -6.66 6.26
CA THR A 244 -0.91 -5.95 5.90
C THR A 244 0.34 -6.66 6.40
N ALA A 245 0.32 -7.16 7.64
CA ALA A 245 1.42 -7.89 8.24
C ALA A 245 1.70 -9.21 7.50
N ASP A 246 0.66 -9.97 7.17
CA ASP A 246 0.78 -11.23 6.44
C ASP A 246 1.40 -11.00 5.06
N LEU A 247 0.92 -10.01 4.31
CA LEU A 247 1.49 -9.64 3.01
C LEU A 247 2.99 -9.31 3.14
N PHE A 248 3.35 -8.43 4.06
CA PHE A 248 4.73 -8.00 4.24
C PHE A 248 5.67 -9.14 4.61
N LEU A 249 5.30 -9.93 5.63
CA LEU A 249 6.18 -10.98 6.16
C LEU A 249 6.31 -12.15 5.18
N LEU A 250 5.22 -12.57 4.53
CA LEU A 250 5.27 -13.65 3.55
C LEU A 250 6.09 -13.27 2.32
N GLU A 251 5.95 -12.04 1.84
CA GLU A 251 6.76 -11.56 0.71
C GLU A 251 8.23 -11.37 1.09
N SER A 252 8.52 -10.83 2.29
CA SER A 252 9.90 -10.72 2.79
C SER A 252 10.58 -12.10 2.87
N ASN A 253 9.86 -13.09 3.39
CA ASN A 253 10.30 -14.48 3.47
C ASN A 253 10.54 -15.08 2.08
N ALA A 254 9.65 -14.84 1.11
CA ALA A 254 9.80 -15.34 -0.25
C ALA A 254 11.00 -14.71 -0.97
N ARG A 255 11.17 -13.38 -0.86
CA ARG A 255 12.29 -12.64 -1.46
C ARG A 255 13.65 -13.07 -0.89
N ALA A 256 13.74 -13.28 0.42
CA ALA A 256 14.95 -13.79 1.04
C ALA A 256 15.27 -15.22 0.59
N ARG A 257 14.25 -16.07 0.43
CA ARG A 257 14.42 -17.41 -0.13
C ARG A 257 14.94 -17.37 -1.57
N GLU A 258 14.37 -16.51 -2.42
CA GLU A 258 14.81 -16.29 -3.81
C GLU A 258 16.28 -15.82 -3.87
N ALA A 259 16.73 -15.08 -2.87
CA ALA A 259 18.09 -14.56 -2.75
C ALA A 259 19.06 -15.46 -1.95
N ASP A 260 18.63 -16.65 -1.52
CA ASP A 260 19.40 -17.58 -0.68
C ASP A 260 20.05 -16.93 0.56
N THR A 261 19.29 -16.05 1.22
CA THR A 261 19.73 -15.33 2.43
C THR A 261 18.57 -15.21 3.44
N LYS A 262 18.79 -14.46 4.52
CA LYS A 262 17.75 -14.04 5.47
C LYS A 262 17.27 -12.63 5.14
N ALA A 263 15.99 -12.36 5.40
CA ALA A 263 15.41 -11.03 5.32
C ALA A 263 15.63 -10.27 6.63
N TRP A 264 16.09 -9.04 6.47
CA TRP A 264 15.90 -7.95 7.41
C TRP A 264 14.61 -7.22 7.03
N ALA A 265 13.50 -7.60 7.67
CA ALA A 265 12.16 -7.10 7.39
C ALA A 265 11.92 -5.78 8.17
N TYR A 266 12.01 -4.65 7.48
CA TYR A 266 11.90 -3.30 8.05
C TYR A 266 10.46 -2.76 7.94
N VAL A 267 9.82 -2.59 9.10
CA VAL A 267 8.43 -2.18 9.29
C VAL A 267 8.36 -0.73 9.76
N VAL A 268 7.75 0.13 8.95
CA VAL A 268 7.36 1.48 9.36
C VAL A 268 5.92 1.49 9.91
N GLY A 269 5.53 2.59 10.57
CA GLY A 269 4.16 2.80 11.02
C GLY A 269 3.17 3.09 9.88
N LEU A 270 2.59 2.05 9.30
CA LEU A 270 1.56 2.18 8.26
C LEU A 270 0.23 2.60 8.88
N GLY A 271 -0.25 3.81 8.60
CA GLY A 271 -1.47 4.36 9.19
C GLY A 271 -1.33 4.85 10.63
N LEU A 272 -0.10 5.03 11.11
CA LEU A 272 0.22 5.57 12.45
C LEU A 272 0.69 7.04 12.40
N GLY A 273 0.50 7.70 11.26
CA GLY A 273 0.85 9.11 11.04
C GLY A 273 -0.39 9.99 11.03
N ALA A 274 -0.66 10.70 9.93
CA ALA A 274 -1.85 11.54 9.77
C ALA A 274 -3.16 10.75 9.99
N TRP A 275 -3.14 9.45 9.69
CA TRP A 275 -4.30 8.57 9.85
C TRP A 275 -4.48 8.00 11.26
N GLU A 276 -3.60 8.34 12.21
CA GLU A 276 -3.76 7.91 13.60
C GLU A 276 -4.96 8.62 14.24
N TYR A 277 -5.88 7.84 14.80
CA TYR A 277 -7.00 8.29 15.61
C TYR A 277 -6.65 8.36 17.11
N GLU A 278 -5.98 7.33 17.66
CA GLU A 278 -5.53 7.31 19.06
C GLU A 278 -4.15 6.66 19.29
N PRO A 279 -3.40 7.09 20.33
CA PRO A 279 -2.05 6.60 20.65
C PRO A 279 -1.90 5.08 20.76
N ARG A 280 -2.93 4.37 21.26
CA ARG A 280 -2.84 2.92 21.49
C ARG A 280 -2.85 2.10 20.20
N GLN A 281 -3.14 2.72 19.06
CA GLN A 281 -3.03 2.06 17.75
C GLN A 281 -1.65 1.51 17.47
N HIS A 282 -0.59 2.14 17.97
CA HIS A 282 0.77 1.62 17.87
C HIS A 282 0.91 0.24 18.52
N GLU A 283 0.34 0.07 19.72
CA GLU A 283 0.36 -1.21 20.44
C GLU A 283 -0.39 -2.29 19.65
N TRP A 284 -1.59 -1.97 19.17
CA TRP A 284 -2.41 -2.93 18.44
C TRP A 284 -1.81 -3.30 17.09
N TYR A 285 -1.15 -2.34 16.43
CA TYR A 285 -0.42 -2.56 15.18
C TYR A 285 0.72 -3.55 15.39
N VAL A 286 1.57 -3.32 16.40
CA VAL A 286 2.69 -4.21 16.73
C VAL A 286 2.19 -5.58 17.20
N SER A 287 1.11 -5.64 17.99
CA SER A 287 0.49 -6.92 18.37
C SER A 287 -0.02 -7.72 17.16
N ALA A 288 -0.57 -7.06 16.13
CA ALA A 288 -1.05 -7.74 14.92
C ALA A 288 0.12 -8.36 14.12
N PHE A 289 1.26 -7.67 14.02
CA PHE A 289 2.49 -8.25 13.50
C PHE A 289 3.02 -9.38 14.39
N GLY A 290 2.96 -9.25 15.71
CA GLY A 290 3.30 -10.32 16.65
C GLY A 290 2.49 -11.60 16.39
N ALA A 291 1.17 -11.47 16.20
CA ALA A 291 0.31 -12.60 15.84
C ALA A 291 0.72 -13.23 14.49
N ALA A 292 1.04 -12.42 13.48
CA ALA A 292 1.55 -12.91 12.20
C ALA A 292 2.88 -13.67 12.35
N ILE A 293 3.84 -13.14 13.12
CA ILE A 293 5.13 -13.80 13.39
C ILE A 293 4.91 -15.15 14.09
N ALA A 294 3.98 -15.22 15.05
CA ALA A 294 3.69 -16.45 15.78
C ALA A 294 3.12 -17.55 14.87
N GLU A 295 2.19 -17.19 13.98
CA GLU A 295 1.36 -18.13 13.22
C GLU A 295 1.93 -18.52 11.85
N LEU A 296 2.70 -17.64 11.20
CA LEU A 296 3.21 -17.88 9.84
C LEU A 296 4.52 -18.68 9.83
N GLU A 297 4.80 -19.32 8.68
CA GLU A 297 6.05 -20.03 8.41
C GLU A 297 7.08 -19.10 7.74
N LEU A 298 7.93 -18.50 8.57
CA LEU A 298 8.84 -17.41 8.21
C LEU A 298 10.31 -17.86 8.23
N ALA A 299 10.59 -19.03 7.67
CA ALA A 299 11.90 -19.69 7.73
C ALA A 299 13.08 -18.86 7.19
N CYS A 300 12.83 -17.88 6.33
CA CYS A 300 13.85 -17.02 5.72
C CYS A 300 13.86 -15.60 6.31
N ILE A 301 13.10 -15.32 7.37
CA ILE A 301 13.25 -14.06 8.12
C ILE A 301 14.31 -14.26 9.21
N GLY A 302 15.27 -13.34 9.30
CA GLY A 302 16.22 -13.30 10.41
C GLY A 302 15.88 -12.17 11.38
N THR A 303 15.53 -10.99 10.86
CA THR A 303 15.22 -9.81 11.67
C THR A 303 13.90 -9.17 11.26
N VAL A 304 13.08 -8.76 12.24
CA VAL A 304 11.95 -7.84 12.07
C VAL A 304 12.24 -6.56 12.85
N GLU A 305 12.38 -5.45 12.14
CA GLU A 305 12.67 -4.13 12.71
C GLU A 305 11.42 -3.24 12.66
N PHE A 306 10.91 -2.82 13.81
CA PHE A 306 9.87 -1.80 13.94
C PHE A 306 10.52 -0.43 14.13
N ALA A 307 10.53 0.40 13.10
CA ALA A 307 11.18 1.70 13.13
C ALA A 307 10.18 2.86 13.30
N TYR A 308 10.54 3.82 14.15
CA TYR A 308 9.73 5.00 14.47
C TYR A 308 8.33 4.69 15.04
N ILE A 309 8.18 3.55 15.74
CA ILE A 309 6.94 3.17 16.43
C ILE A 309 7.14 3.32 17.95
N ASP A 310 6.87 4.53 18.45
CA ASP A 310 7.31 4.94 19.79
C ASP A 310 6.27 4.78 20.90
N LYS A 311 4.98 4.86 20.56
CA LYS A 311 3.88 4.86 21.53
C LYS A 311 3.52 3.44 21.99
N LEU A 312 4.51 2.72 22.50
CA LEU A 312 4.43 1.33 22.91
C LEU A 312 4.81 1.18 24.37
N ARG A 313 3.94 0.53 25.14
CA ARG A 313 4.28 0.03 26.47
C ARG A 313 5.37 -1.04 26.40
N ALA A 314 6.21 -1.11 27.44
CA ALA A 314 7.32 -2.05 27.52
C ALA A 314 6.86 -3.51 27.43
N GLU A 315 5.68 -3.82 27.99
CA GLU A 315 5.12 -5.17 27.98
C GLU A 315 4.79 -5.64 26.55
N VAL A 316 4.28 -4.75 25.70
CA VAL A 316 3.96 -5.08 24.30
C VAL A 316 5.24 -5.29 23.49
N LYS A 317 6.27 -4.48 23.73
CA LYS A 317 7.60 -4.69 23.11
C LYS A 317 8.16 -6.05 23.51
N GLN A 318 8.14 -6.37 24.80
CA GLN A 318 8.65 -7.65 25.31
C GLN A 318 7.87 -8.83 24.76
N GLU A 319 6.54 -8.77 24.73
CA GLU A 319 5.68 -9.83 24.21
C GLU A 319 6.04 -10.18 22.75
N VAL A 320 6.16 -9.19 21.88
CA VAL A 320 6.48 -9.43 20.46
C VAL A 320 7.92 -9.89 20.29
N THR A 321 8.86 -9.40 21.10
CA THR A 321 10.23 -9.90 21.13
C THR A 321 10.29 -11.38 21.53
N ASP A 322 9.54 -11.79 22.54
CA ASP A 322 9.48 -13.19 22.98
C ASP A 322 8.80 -14.10 21.95
N ILE A 323 7.80 -13.58 21.21
CA ILE A 323 7.22 -14.27 20.06
C ILE A 323 8.29 -14.50 18.98
N GLY A 324 9.02 -13.45 18.60
CA GLY A 324 10.10 -13.54 17.61
C GLY A 324 11.17 -14.55 18.02
N ALA A 325 11.66 -14.46 19.26
CA ALA A 325 12.68 -15.34 19.79
C ALA A 325 12.28 -16.83 19.73
N ARG A 326 11.00 -17.15 20.01
CA ARG A 326 10.47 -18.52 19.88
C ARG A 326 10.45 -19.05 18.44
N LYS A 327 10.40 -18.16 17.45
CA LYS A 327 10.47 -18.47 16.02
C LYS A 327 11.89 -18.34 15.45
N GLY A 328 12.89 -18.01 16.28
CA GLY A 328 14.26 -17.77 15.84
C GLY A 328 14.43 -16.47 15.04
N ILE A 329 13.53 -15.50 15.25
CA ILE A 329 13.52 -14.19 14.59
C ILE A 329 13.90 -13.12 15.60
N GLN A 330 14.89 -12.31 15.29
CA GLN A 330 15.22 -11.13 16.09
C GLN A 330 14.18 -10.04 15.87
N VAL A 331 13.58 -9.52 16.94
CA VAL A 331 12.69 -8.36 16.87
C VAL A 331 13.39 -7.17 17.50
N ILE A 332 13.45 -6.06 16.77
CA ILE A 332 14.08 -4.82 17.23
C ILE A 332 13.14 -3.63 17.06
N PHE A 333 13.33 -2.62 17.91
CA PHE A 333 12.63 -1.33 17.83
C PHE A 333 13.68 -0.23 17.72
N SER A 334 13.57 0.65 16.72
CA SER A 334 14.63 1.61 16.39
C SER A 334 14.10 2.95 15.85
N HIS A 335 15.04 3.86 15.58
CA HIS A 335 14.86 5.10 14.82
C HIS A 335 15.80 5.15 13.61
N ARG A 336 16.13 3.98 13.04
CA ARG A 336 17.03 3.83 11.90
C ARG A 336 16.36 4.31 10.61
N ASP A 337 17.02 5.06 9.75
CA ASP A 337 16.43 5.55 8.48
C ASP A 337 16.26 4.38 7.48
N PRO A 338 15.17 4.24 6.72
CA PRO A 338 14.79 3.01 6.00
C PRO A 338 15.91 2.20 5.31
N ALA A 339 16.75 2.85 4.50
CA ALA A 339 17.88 2.26 3.78
C ALA A 339 19.25 2.62 4.37
N GLU A 340 19.34 2.99 5.65
CA GLU A 340 20.62 3.01 6.36
C GLU A 340 21.34 1.67 6.21
N LYS A 341 22.68 1.72 6.09
CA LYS A 341 23.49 0.53 5.82
C LYS A 341 23.34 -0.49 6.97
N LEU A 342 23.01 -1.74 6.63
CA LEU A 342 22.97 -2.82 7.62
C LEU A 342 24.37 -3.34 7.93
N GLU A 343 24.58 -3.72 9.19
CA GLU A 343 25.76 -4.48 9.64
C GLU A 343 25.51 -5.98 9.41
N GLY A 344 25.54 -6.42 8.14
CA GLY A 344 25.35 -7.82 7.78
C GLY A 344 24.93 -8.04 6.33
N ASP A 345 24.80 -9.31 5.96
CA ASP A 345 24.49 -9.75 4.59
C ASP A 345 23.00 -10.10 4.40
N GLU A 346 22.14 -9.75 5.38
CA GLU A 346 20.69 -9.92 5.26
C GLU A 346 20.13 -9.03 4.14
N LEU A 347 19.15 -9.56 3.40
CA LEU A 347 18.41 -8.80 2.41
C LEU A 347 17.52 -7.79 3.11
N LEU A 348 17.77 -6.49 2.88
CA LEU A 348 16.87 -5.44 3.32
C LEU A 348 15.55 -5.53 2.53
N VAL A 349 14.45 -5.80 3.23
CA VAL A 349 13.09 -5.72 2.70
C VAL A 349 12.34 -4.65 3.50
N LEU A 350 12.06 -3.52 2.86
CA LEU A 350 11.48 -2.36 3.54
C LEU A 350 10.03 -2.14 3.13
N SER A 351 9.19 -1.82 4.10
CA SER A 351 7.84 -1.30 3.85
C SER A 351 7.87 0.21 3.69
N TYR A 352 7.05 0.75 2.80
CA TYR A 352 6.72 2.18 2.78
C TYR A 352 5.21 2.37 2.87
N ALA A 353 4.81 3.45 3.55
CA ALA A 353 3.42 3.87 3.61
C ALA A 353 2.94 4.19 2.21
N TRP A 354 1.83 3.56 1.81
CA TRP A 354 1.15 3.83 0.56
C TRP A 354 -0.34 4.06 0.80
N ASP A 355 -1.04 4.58 -0.21
CA ASP A 355 -2.47 4.88 -0.17
C ASP A 355 -3.26 3.94 -1.08
N GLY A 356 -4.48 3.56 -0.65
CA GLY A 356 -5.40 2.76 -1.44
C GLY A 356 -5.87 3.45 -2.74
N ASN A 357 -5.67 4.76 -2.89
CA ASN A 357 -6.10 5.57 -4.02
C ASN A 357 -5.02 6.56 -4.50
N ALA A 358 -3.75 6.22 -4.43
CA ALA A 358 -2.70 7.02 -5.07
C ALA A 358 -1.66 6.15 -5.80
N PHE A 359 -0.98 6.74 -6.77
CA PHE A 359 0.24 6.18 -7.34
C PHE A 359 1.39 6.22 -6.32
N PRO A 360 2.46 5.40 -6.52
CA PRO A 360 3.59 5.37 -5.59
C PRO A 360 4.18 6.78 -5.42
N GLY A 361 4.35 7.19 -4.17
CA GLY A 361 4.87 8.51 -3.81
C GLY A 361 3.82 9.56 -3.45
N ASN A 362 2.55 9.36 -3.80
CA ASN A 362 1.41 10.20 -3.44
C ASN A 362 1.67 11.72 -3.54
N GLU A 363 2.03 12.40 -2.43
CA GLU A 363 2.39 13.83 -2.39
C GLU A 363 3.57 14.19 -3.28
N TYR A 364 4.41 13.23 -3.66
CA TYR A 364 5.45 13.36 -4.68
C TYR A 364 4.89 13.97 -5.97
N TRP A 365 3.70 13.57 -6.39
CA TRP A 365 3.06 14.07 -7.61
C TRP A 365 2.25 15.36 -7.40
N ALA A 366 2.06 15.79 -6.15
CA ALA A 366 1.29 16.97 -5.84
C ALA A 366 1.95 18.23 -6.41
N GLY A 367 3.28 18.25 -6.63
CA GLY A 367 3.98 19.40 -7.21
C GLY A 367 3.80 20.72 -6.44
N GLY A 368 4.43 21.79 -6.93
CA GLY A 368 4.13 23.16 -6.48
C GLY A 368 4.87 23.66 -5.24
N LEU A 369 5.41 22.81 -4.36
CA LEU A 369 6.27 23.24 -3.24
C LEU A 369 7.34 22.19 -2.92
N ALA A 370 8.57 22.63 -2.64
CA ALA A 370 9.64 21.74 -2.18
C ALA A 370 9.26 20.95 -0.91
N THR A 371 8.31 21.46 -0.12
CA THR A 371 7.77 20.80 1.07
C THR A 371 6.98 19.53 0.76
N SER A 372 6.42 19.37 -0.45
CA SER A 372 5.70 18.14 -0.85
C SER A 372 6.61 16.91 -0.82
N LEU A 373 7.89 17.07 -1.17
CA LEU A 373 8.88 15.98 -1.18
C LEU A 373 9.28 15.48 0.21
N ALA A 374 8.83 16.17 1.27
CA ALA A 374 9.08 15.81 2.66
C ALA A 374 7.79 15.74 3.50
N ALA A 375 6.62 15.71 2.84
CA ALA A 375 5.33 15.80 3.52
C ALA A 375 5.03 14.56 4.37
N SER A 376 5.39 13.36 3.89
CA SER A 376 5.08 12.08 4.54
C SER A 376 6.12 11.01 4.16
N GLY A 377 5.84 9.75 4.53
CA GLY A 377 6.68 8.62 4.13
C GLY A 377 6.60 8.28 2.64
N ASP A 378 5.46 8.55 2.00
CA ASP A 378 5.24 8.32 0.57
C ASP A 378 6.25 9.06 -0.34
N PRO A 379 6.36 10.41 -0.29
CA PRO A 379 7.32 11.12 -1.11
C PRO A 379 8.76 10.82 -0.68
N ALA A 380 9.01 10.57 0.61
CA ALA A 380 10.34 10.18 1.07
C ALA A 380 10.81 8.88 0.40
N ALA A 381 9.92 7.88 0.28
CA ALA A 381 10.19 6.62 -0.40
C ALA A 381 10.41 6.81 -1.92
N ALA A 382 9.58 7.63 -2.59
CA ALA A 382 9.76 7.95 -4.01
C ALA A 382 11.03 8.76 -4.30
N CYS A 383 11.44 9.60 -3.36
CA CYS A 383 12.64 10.41 -3.46
C CYS A 383 13.92 9.59 -3.24
N MET A 384 13.90 8.60 -2.36
CA MET A 384 15.08 7.77 -2.08
C MET A 384 15.24 6.59 -3.03
N SER A 385 14.21 6.23 -3.80
CA SER A 385 14.16 4.95 -4.52
C SER A 385 13.48 5.04 -5.90
N THR A 386 13.55 3.97 -6.68
CA THR A 386 13.01 3.90 -8.05
C THR A 386 11.49 3.63 -8.12
N ILE A 387 10.78 3.61 -6.98
CA ILE A 387 9.35 3.22 -6.94
C ILE A 387 8.42 4.14 -7.74
N ALA A 388 8.78 5.42 -7.91
CA ALA A 388 7.97 6.38 -8.66
C ALA A 388 7.80 5.97 -10.14
N GLU A 389 8.71 5.12 -10.64
CA GLU A 389 8.70 4.58 -12.00
C GLU A 389 8.39 3.07 -11.98
N LEU A 390 9.08 2.28 -11.15
CA LEU A 390 8.93 0.81 -11.18
C LEU A 390 7.58 0.31 -10.64
N HIS A 391 7.00 0.98 -9.64
CA HIS A 391 5.67 0.64 -9.09
C HIS A 391 4.53 1.42 -9.77
N ASN A 392 4.83 2.20 -10.80
CA ASN A 392 3.87 3.09 -11.45
C ASN A 392 3.31 2.44 -12.72
N PRO A 393 2.00 2.15 -12.79
CA PRO A 393 1.42 1.42 -13.93
C PRO A 393 1.45 2.20 -15.25
N LEU A 394 1.67 3.52 -15.23
CA LEU A 394 1.87 4.30 -16.46
C LEU A 394 3.29 4.15 -17.02
N VAL A 395 4.27 3.84 -16.16
CA VAL A 395 5.68 3.72 -16.54
C VAL A 395 6.10 2.26 -16.73
N ASN A 396 5.67 1.38 -15.83
CA ASN A 396 5.88 -0.07 -15.88
C ASN A 396 4.53 -0.81 -16.00
N PRO A 397 3.80 -0.71 -17.12
CA PRO A 397 2.47 -1.30 -17.22
C PRO A 397 2.46 -2.83 -17.05
N GLU A 398 3.55 -3.50 -17.43
CA GLU A 398 3.64 -4.96 -17.41
C GLU A 398 3.57 -5.56 -16.01
N PHE A 399 3.99 -4.85 -14.95
CA PHE A 399 3.92 -5.43 -13.59
C PHE A 399 2.49 -5.73 -13.16
N THR A 400 1.51 -5.03 -13.73
CA THR A 400 0.10 -5.24 -13.40
C THR A 400 -0.39 -6.61 -13.87
N THR A 401 0.28 -7.23 -14.84
CA THR A 401 -0.01 -8.61 -15.29
C THR A 401 0.55 -9.68 -14.35
N ARG A 402 1.39 -9.29 -13.38
CA ARG A 402 2.03 -10.20 -12.42
C ARG A 402 1.33 -10.04 -11.07
N ILE A 403 0.40 -10.94 -10.79
CA ILE A 403 -0.28 -11.01 -9.50
C ILE A 403 0.29 -12.18 -8.71
N LYS A 404 0.95 -11.90 -7.59
CA LYS A 404 1.48 -12.91 -6.66
C LYS A 404 0.54 -13.06 -5.48
N VAL A 405 0.15 -14.30 -5.19
CA VAL A 405 -0.54 -14.63 -3.94
C VAL A 405 0.52 -14.82 -2.85
N ALA A 406 0.38 -14.08 -1.75
CA ALA A 406 1.33 -14.13 -0.64
C ALA A 406 1.42 -15.57 -0.07
N GLY A 407 2.65 -16.07 0.07
CA GLY A 407 2.91 -17.43 0.56
C GLY A 407 2.79 -18.55 -0.47
N SER A 408 2.41 -18.27 -1.72
CA SER A 408 2.45 -19.26 -2.82
C SER A 408 3.74 -19.16 -3.65
N ASP A 409 4.13 -20.26 -4.28
CA ASP A 409 5.21 -20.28 -5.27
C ASP A 409 4.69 -19.77 -6.63
N GLY A 410 5.19 -18.63 -7.09
CA GLY A 410 4.93 -18.08 -8.43
C GLY A 410 3.78 -17.07 -8.57
N TYR A 411 3.52 -16.66 -9.81
CA TYR A 411 2.43 -15.73 -10.20
C TYR A 411 1.16 -16.50 -10.61
N GLN A 412 0.00 -15.86 -10.46
CA GLN A 412 -1.34 -16.47 -10.66
C GLN A 412 -2.14 -15.83 -11.78
#